data_AF-A0A2G4F7P1-F1
#
_entry.id   AF-A0A2G4F7P1-F1
#
_cell.length_a   1.000
_cell.length_b   1.000
_cell.length_c   1.000
_cell.angle_alpha   90.00
_cell.angle_beta   90.00
_cell.angle_gamma   90.00
#
_symmetry.space_group_name_H-M   'P 1'
#
loop_
_entity.id
_entity.type
_entity.pdbx_description
1 polymer ?
#
loop_
_entity_poly.entity_id
_entity_poly.type
_entity_poly.pdbx_seq_one_letter_code
_entity_poly.pdbx_strand_id
1 'polypeptide(L)'
;SVAISPEGETVGRFRLLDLRAAFTASTNTGLYANKEAKRDTLPFAQFGKVESNGVPYKVVDPKTAKDGLNVIVLKGGNGKNVYSKSFAQKVEIPVGSVANRIHFLGAVGGWGAHDAIAMIAEVHFLSGKVQKKIFQGGRDFADYNGTGDVPGSKSARQLLTGEGRQVRTLWMPVESDEIIDKLVLSSADTEIAPTTVAVTIEIGGPPNPPAGKGGKKKGKANDGPSDLLPKDNPKTTQAFGQAFAPRKAGQLRVLFAGAGSSHNFPAFFLGTDALTAKAAGYDVASTPNLKETLALLPQADLFVFSGNHGQFGTPEFQKAIRDFAAAGKGIILLHAATWYNWPLETKYNEEFVCGGSRNHGHSDFTFTVTKPEHPIMKGVPATFVINDESYNIELTRPEGAEVLGTIPRQTPKEGLSNILPSVWTVKYPGTKVVCIALGHDEKSHDHPAYKQLLLNSLTWVTQK
;
A
#
# COMPACT_ATOMS: atom_id res chain seq x y z
N SER A 1 13.47 -34.11 -23.09
CA SER A 1 12.01 -34.02 -23.24
C SER A 1 11.70 -32.62 -23.74
N VAL A 2 11.14 -32.50 -24.94
CA VAL A 2 10.91 -31.20 -25.60
C VAL A 2 9.79 -30.49 -24.86
N ALA A 3 10.10 -29.37 -24.21
CA ALA A 3 9.12 -28.56 -23.49
C ALA A 3 8.15 -27.93 -24.51
N ILE A 4 6.96 -28.53 -24.63
CA ILE A 4 5.83 -27.93 -25.34
C ILE A 4 5.44 -26.70 -24.52
N SER A 5 5.61 -25.51 -25.08
CA SER A 5 5.22 -24.26 -24.42
C SER A 5 3.70 -24.27 -24.23
N PRO A 6 3.16 -24.17 -23.00
CA PRO A 6 1.71 -24.17 -22.80
C PRO A 6 1.10 -22.94 -23.50
N GLU A 7 -0.06 -23.11 -24.15
CA GLU A 7 -0.77 -22.13 -24.99
C GLU A 7 -1.33 -20.90 -24.21
N GLY A 8 -0.50 -20.23 -23.42
CA GLY A 8 -0.84 -18.98 -22.75
C GLY A 8 -0.82 -17.80 -23.71
N GLU A 9 -1.72 -16.86 -23.50
CA GLU A 9 -1.84 -15.66 -24.33
C GLU A 9 -0.97 -14.53 -23.76
N THR A 10 -0.18 -13.86 -24.59
CA THR A 10 0.70 -12.76 -24.15
C THR A 10 0.03 -11.40 -24.40
N VAL A 11 0.03 -10.53 -23.39
CA VAL A 11 -0.46 -9.15 -23.44
C VAL A 11 0.60 -8.24 -22.83
N GLY A 12 1.41 -7.58 -23.66
CA GLY A 12 2.55 -6.78 -23.20
C GLY A 12 3.54 -7.64 -22.40
N ARG A 13 3.81 -7.24 -21.15
CA ARG A 13 4.67 -7.99 -20.22
C ARG A 13 3.97 -9.11 -19.45
N PHE A 14 2.72 -9.40 -19.77
CA PHE A 14 1.93 -10.40 -19.07
C PHE A 14 1.67 -11.62 -19.95
N ARG A 15 1.70 -12.81 -19.37
CA ARG A 15 1.24 -14.05 -20.00
C ARG A 15 0.10 -14.63 -19.17
N LEU A 16 -1.06 -14.71 -19.79
CA LEU A 16 -2.30 -15.22 -19.21
C LEU A 16 -2.23 -16.74 -19.31
N LEU A 17 -2.20 -17.42 -18.16
CA LEU A 17 -2.06 -18.86 -18.13
C LEU A 17 -3.36 -19.53 -18.59
N ASP A 18 -3.23 -20.70 -19.20
CA ASP A 18 -4.35 -21.55 -19.53
C ASP A 18 -4.68 -22.49 -18.35
N LEU A 19 -5.86 -22.29 -17.77
CA LEU A 19 -6.31 -23.03 -16.60
C LEU A 19 -7.29 -24.15 -16.95
N ARG A 20 -7.61 -24.37 -18.24
CA ARG A 20 -8.67 -25.32 -18.67
C ARG A 20 -8.51 -26.72 -18.06
N ALA A 21 -7.28 -27.23 -18.00
CA ALA A 21 -7.00 -28.55 -17.42
C ALA A 21 -7.04 -28.58 -15.88
N ALA A 22 -7.04 -27.42 -15.22
CA ALA A 22 -7.01 -27.27 -13.77
C ALA A 22 -8.37 -26.83 -13.17
N PHE A 23 -9.35 -26.43 -13.99
CA PHE A 23 -10.67 -26.04 -13.49
C PHE A 23 -11.36 -27.22 -12.80
N THR A 24 -12.09 -26.91 -11.72
CA THR A 24 -12.78 -27.91 -10.89
C THR A 24 -14.27 -27.61 -10.74
N ALA A 25 -14.70 -26.40 -11.08
CA ALA A 25 -16.09 -25.98 -10.94
C ALA A 25 -16.54 -25.06 -12.09
N SER A 26 -17.85 -24.92 -12.20
CA SER A 26 -18.53 -24.09 -13.19
C SER A 26 -19.32 -22.98 -12.51
N THR A 27 -19.17 -21.75 -12.98
CA THR A 27 -20.00 -20.61 -12.51
C THR A 27 -21.45 -20.68 -13.00
N ASN A 28 -21.83 -21.68 -13.81
CA ASN A 28 -23.23 -21.94 -14.17
C ASN A 28 -24.02 -22.66 -13.05
N THR A 29 -23.33 -23.18 -12.03
CA THR A 29 -23.90 -23.91 -10.89
C THR A 29 -23.43 -23.31 -9.57
N GLY A 30 -23.99 -23.75 -8.45
CA GLY A 30 -23.48 -23.39 -7.13
C GLY A 30 -22.06 -23.93 -6.90
N LEU A 31 -21.22 -23.13 -6.24
CA LEU A 31 -19.78 -23.37 -6.07
C LEU A 31 -19.40 -23.92 -4.69
N TYR A 32 -20.18 -23.70 -3.63
CA TYR A 32 -19.75 -24.00 -2.25
C TYR A 32 -20.72 -24.92 -1.50
N ALA A 33 -21.93 -24.44 -1.19
CA ALA A 33 -22.87 -25.15 -0.31
C ALA A 33 -23.46 -26.39 -1.00
N ASN A 34 -24.02 -26.22 -2.21
CA ASN A 34 -24.55 -27.29 -3.07
C ASN A 34 -24.61 -26.83 -4.53
N LYS A 35 -24.76 -27.77 -5.46
CA LYS A 35 -24.71 -27.51 -6.91
C LYS A 35 -25.93 -26.74 -7.41
N GLU A 36 -27.07 -26.89 -6.75
CA GLU A 36 -28.36 -26.28 -7.11
C GLU A 36 -28.48 -24.82 -6.63
N ALA A 37 -27.62 -24.39 -5.70
CA ALA A 37 -27.62 -23.05 -5.13
C ALA A 37 -27.12 -22.00 -6.14
N LYS A 38 -27.99 -21.54 -7.06
CA LYS A 38 -27.63 -20.59 -8.12
C LYS A 38 -27.16 -19.21 -7.63
N ARG A 39 -27.41 -18.85 -6.37
CA ARG A 39 -26.84 -17.63 -5.76
C ARG A 39 -25.39 -17.82 -5.32
N ASP A 40 -24.95 -19.06 -5.20
CA ASP A 40 -23.65 -19.46 -4.70
C ASP A 40 -22.60 -19.50 -5.82
N THR A 41 -22.56 -18.44 -6.63
CA THR A 41 -21.72 -18.37 -7.83
C THR A 41 -21.13 -16.97 -8.04
N LEU A 42 -20.32 -16.82 -9.09
CA LEU A 42 -19.67 -15.59 -9.53
C LEU A 42 -20.30 -15.12 -10.86
N PRO A 43 -21.21 -14.13 -10.83
CA PRO A 43 -21.94 -13.69 -12.01
C PRO A 43 -21.11 -12.70 -12.85
N PHE A 44 -20.15 -13.19 -13.63
CA PHE A 44 -19.29 -12.33 -14.46
C PHE A 44 -20.09 -11.49 -15.46
N ALA A 45 -19.74 -10.20 -15.56
CA ALA A 45 -20.32 -9.26 -16.51
C ALA A 45 -19.86 -9.52 -17.95
N GLN A 46 -18.66 -10.07 -18.10
CA GLN A 46 -18.06 -10.43 -19.37
C GLN A 46 -17.12 -11.61 -19.21
N PHE A 47 -16.99 -12.40 -20.27
CA PHE A 47 -16.00 -13.48 -20.41
C PHE A 47 -14.97 -13.10 -21.48
N GLY A 48 -13.83 -13.78 -21.49
CA GLY A 48 -12.68 -13.48 -22.34
C GLY A 48 -11.64 -12.65 -21.60
N LYS A 49 -10.97 -11.74 -22.32
CA LYS A 49 -9.96 -10.85 -21.73
C LYS A 49 -10.64 -9.79 -20.88
N VAL A 50 -10.18 -9.66 -19.65
CA VAL A 50 -10.59 -8.61 -18.73
C VAL A 50 -9.36 -7.97 -18.11
N GLU A 51 -9.50 -6.76 -17.61
CA GLU A 51 -8.45 -6.10 -16.85
C GLU A 51 -8.97 -5.70 -15.47
N SER A 52 -8.14 -5.89 -14.45
CA SER A 52 -8.41 -5.36 -13.13
C SER A 52 -7.10 -5.04 -12.42
N ASN A 53 -7.08 -3.90 -11.73
CA ASN A 53 -5.90 -3.42 -10.98
C ASN A 53 -4.62 -3.38 -11.84
N GLY A 54 -4.75 -3.02 -13.13
CA GLY A 54 -3.64 -2.90 -14.08
C GLY A 54 -3.05 -4.24 -14.57
N VAL A 55 -3.75 -5.35 -14.34
CA VAL A 55 -3.33 -6.69 -14.76
C VAL A 55 -4.39 -7.31 -15.68
N PRO A 56 -4.00 -7.81 -16.88
CA PRO A 56 -4.91 -8.52 -17.76
C PRO A 56 -5.12 -9.98 -17.29
N TYR A 57 -6.34 -10.47 -17.40
CA TYR A 57 -6.74 -11.84 -17.07
C TYR A 57 -7.63 -12.42 -18.18
N LYS A 58 -7.74 -13.75 -18.25
CA LYS A 58 -8.66 -14.45 -19.15
C LYS A 58 -9.69 -15.20 -18.31
N VAL A 59 -10.93 -14.72 -18.29
CA VAL A 59 -12.06 -15.41 -17.65
C VAL A 59 -12.70 -16.31 -18.70
N VAL A 60 -12.68 -17.63 -18.49
CA VAL A 60 -13.21 -18.57 -19.46
C VAL A 60 -14.75 -18.58 -19.41
N ASP A 61 -15.39 -18.58 -20.58
CA ASP A 61 -16.84 -18.71 -20.68
C ASP A 61 -17.23 -20.19 -20.48
N PRO A 62 -17.98 -20.53 -19.41
CA PRO A 62 -18.39 -21.91 -19.16
C PRO A 62 -19.37 -22.43 -20.22
N LYS A 63 -19.96 -21.58 -21.06
CA LYS A 63 -20.81 -22.03 -22.19
C LYS A 63 -20.00 -22.57 -23.36
N THR A 64 -18.75 -22.13 -23.52
CA THR A 64 -17.87 -22.54 -24.62
C THR A 64 -16.76 -23.49 -24.17
N ALA A 65 -16.53 -23.63 -22.86
CA ALA A 65 -15.67 -24.64 -22.29
C ALA A 65 -16.21 -26.07 -22.54
N LYS A 66 -15.33 -26.99 -22.97
CA LYS A 66 -15.69 -28.36 -23.37
C LYS A 66 -16.42 -29.16 -22.27
N ASP A 67 -16.06 -28.95 -21.02
CA ASP A 67 -16.63 -29.58 -19.82
C ASP A 67 -17.51 -28.63 -19.00
N GLY A 68 -17.70 -27.40 -19.48
CA GLY A 68 -18.43 -26.34 -18.81
C GLY A 68 -17.73 -25.74 -17.59
N LEU A 69 -16.49 -26.15 -17.28
CA LEU A 69 -15.73 -25.67 -16.13
C LEU A 69 -14.96 -24.39 -16.49
N ASN A 70 -14.86 -23.46 -15.53
CA ASN A 70 -14.22 -22.17 -15.78
C ASN A 70 -13.59 -21.51 -14.55
N VAL A 71 -13.65 -22.14 -13.38
CA VAL A 71 -12.99 -21.69 -12.17
C VAL A 71 -12.39 -22.87 -11.41
N ILE A 72 -11.37 -22.58 -10.60
CA ILE A 72 -10.77 -23.52 -9.66
C ILE A 72 -11.37 -23.22 -8.28
N VAL A 73 -12.20 -24.13 -7.78
CA VAL A 73 -12.59 -24.19 -6.37
C VAL A 73 -11.88 -25.40 -5.76
N LEU A 74 -11.07 -25.17 -4.71
CA LEU A 74 -10.40 -26.28 -4.03
C LEU A 74 -11.19 -26.76 -2.82
N LYS A 75 -10.89 -27.98 -2.40
CA LYS A 75 -11.52 -28.63 -1.25
C LYS A 75 -11.52 -27.75 0.00
N GLY A 76 -12.67 -27.55 0.60
CA GLY A 76 -12.82 -26.82 1.86
C GLY A 76 -14.29 -26.49 2.15
N GLY A 77 -14.54 -25.69 3.17
CA GLY A 77 -15.88 -25.20 3.49
C GLY A 77 -16.35 -25.49 4.91
N ASN A 78 -17.27 -24.66 5.39
CA ASN A 78 -17.81 -24.75 6.75
C ASN A 78 -18.99 -25.74 6.80
N GLY A 79 -18.69 -26.97 7.23
CA GLY A 79 -19.66 -28.06 7.36
C GLY A 79 -19.15 -29.37 6.76
N LYS A 80 -19.58 -30.51 7.31
CA LYS A 80 -19.07 -31.83 6.89
C LYS A 80 -19.52 -32.27 5.49
N ASN A 81 -20.67 -31.77 5.01
CA ASN A 81 -21.33 -32.25 3.79
C ASN A 81 -21.55 -31.13 2.75
N VAL A 82 -20.81 -30.02 2.83
CA VAL A 82 -20.90 -28.96 1.81
C VAL A 82 -20.27 -29.41 0.51
N TYR A 83 -20.85 -29.03 -0.62
CA TYR A 83 -20.43 -29.48 -1.95
C TYR A 83 -18.96 -29.20 -2.25
N SER A 84 -18.41 -28.09 -1.78
CA SER A 84 -16.98 -27.77 -1.95
C SER A 84 -16.02 -28.78 -1.31
N LYS A 85 -16.47 -29.62 -0.38
CA LYS A 85 -15.66 -30.74 0.16
C LYS A 85 -15.43 -31.87 -0.85
N SER A 86 -16.16 -31.89 -1.96
CA SER A 86 -16.01 -32.88 -3.04
C SER A 86 -14.93 -32.53 -4.07
N PHE A 87 -14.48 -31.27 -4.12
CA PHE A 87 -13.49 -30.85 -5.11
C PHE A 87 -12.08 -31.34 -4.79
N ALA A 88 -11.21 -31.27 -5.80
CA ALA A 88 -9.80 -31.56 -5.65
C ALA A 88 -9.15 -30.66 -4.59
N GLN A 89 -8.28 -31.24 -3.77
CA GLN A 89 -7.51 -30.48 -2.79
C GLN A 89 -6.29 -29.81 -3.41
N LYS A 90 -5.87 -30.26 -4.61
CA LYS A 90 -4.68 -29.80 -5.32
C LYS A 90 -4.95 -29.81 -6.83
N VAL A 91 -4.46 -28.79 -7.53
CA VAL A 91 -4.40 -28.73 -9.00
C VAL A 91 -3.01 -28.28 -9.43
N GLU A 92 -2.63 -28.63 -10.66
CA GLU A 92 -1.34 -28.24 -11.26
C GLU A 92 -1.60 -27.48 -12.56
N ILE A 93 -0.88 -26.37 -12.74
CA ILE A 93 -0.99 -25.48 -13.88
C ILE A 93 0.40 -25.39 -14.53
N PRO A 94 0.60 -25.93 -15.74
CA PRO A 94 1.86 -25.79 -16.47
C PRO A 94 2.18 -24.31 -16.74
N VAL A 95 3.44 -23.90 -16.55
CA VAL A 95 3.87 -22.50 -16.75
C VAL A 95 4.88 -22.38 -17.89
N GLY A 96 5.98 -23.14 -17.83
CA GLY A 96 6.99 -23.18 -18.89
C GLY A 96 7.60 -21.81 -19.24
N SER A 97 7.79 -20.93 -18.24
CA SER A 97 8.31 -19.57 -18.42
C SER A 97 8.99 -19.07 -17.15
N VAL A 98 9.96 -18.16 -17.31
CA VAL A 98 10.38 -17.27 -16.22
C VAL A 98 9.26 -16.28 -15.92
N ALA A 99 9.20 -15.79 -14.68
CA ALA A 99 8.30 -14.72 -14.28
C ALA A 99 8.90 -13.94 -13.11
N ASN A 100 8.57 -12.65 -13.00
CA ASN A 100 8.86 -11.85 -11.82
C ASN A 100 7.74 -11.98 -10.78
N ARG A 101 6.48 -12.07 -11.21
CA ARG A 101 5.30 -12.14 -10.34
C ARG A 101 4.26 -13.09 -10.91
N ILE A 102 3.48 -13.68 -10.01
CA ILE A 102 2.27 -14.44 -10.34
C ILE A 102 1.08 -13.70 -9.75
N HIS A 103 0.15 -13.31 -10.61
CA HIS A 103 -1.07 -12.58 -10.30
C HIS A 103 -2.28 -13.52 -10.36
N PHE A 104 -3.20 -13.36 -9.43
CA PHE A 104 -4.39 -14.20 -9.28
C PHE A 104 -5.63 -13.31 -9.33
N LEU A 105 -6.61 -13.67 -10.15
CA LEU A 105 -7.99 -13.20 -10.07
C LEU A 105 -8.82 -14.27 -9.40
N GLY A 106 -9.69 -13.89 -8.45
CA GLY A 106 -10.46 -14.81 -7.62
C GLY A 106 -10.35 -14.33 -6.18
N ALA A 107 -9.31 -14.78 -5.47
CA ALA A 107 -8.94 -14.33 -4.11
C ALA A 107 -10.15 -14.15 -3.17
N VAL A 108 -11.12 -15.05 -3.32
CA VAL A 108 -12.34 -15.16 -2.53
C VAL A 108 -12.58 -16.62 -2.23
N GLY A 109 -13.45 -16.91 -1.28
CA GLY A 109 -13.92 -18.26 -1.06
C GLY A 109 -15.32 -18.30 -0.51
N GLY A 110 -15.88 -19.51 -0.47
CA GLY A 110 -16.94 -19.83 0.49
C GLY A 110 -16.34 -19.69 1.88
N TRP A 111 -16.92 -18.83 2.71
CA TRP A 111 -16.40 -18.49 4.05
C TRP A 111 -14.97 -17.93 4.04
N GLY A 112 -14.54 -17.29 2.95
CA GLY A 112 -13.21 -16.74 2.77
C GLY A 112 -12.79 -15.67 3.80
N ALA A 113 -13.70 -15.10 4.57
CA ALA A 113 -13.37 -14.15 5.65
C ALA A 113 -12.91 -14.82 6.97
N HIS A 114 -12.95 -16.15 7.07
CA HIS A 114 -12.52 -16.87 8.28
C HIS A 114 -10.99 -16.80 8.50
N ASP A 115 -10.55 -16.82 9.77
CA ASP A 115 -9.13 -16.82 10.15
C ASP A 115 -8.51 -18.23 9.99
N ALA A 116 -8.35 -18.67 8.75
CA ALA A 116 -7.79 -19.96 8.39
C ALA A 116 -6.96 -19.88 7.10
N ILE A 117 -6.16 -20.91 6.83
CA ILE A 117 -5.45 -21.04 5.55
C ILE A 117 -6.50 -21.14 4.44
N ALA A 118 -6.49 -20.18 3.53
CA ALA A 118 -7.35 -20.19 2.35
C ALA A 118 -6.72 -21.04 1.25
N MET A 119 -5.49 -20.71 0.84
CA MET A 119 -4.83 -21.37 -0.29
C MET A 119 -3.31 -21.41 -0.10
N ILE A 120 -2.68 -22.48 -0.56
CA ILE A 120 -1.24 -22.64 -0.66
C ILE A 120 -0.87 -22.66 -2.14
N ALA A 121 -0.02 -21.73 -2.56
CA ALA A 121 0.55 -21.70 -3.90
C ALA A 121 2.03 -22.14 -3.83
N GLU A 122 2.40 -23.10 -4.68
CA GLU A 122 3.78 -23.57 -4.81
C GLU A 122 4.24 -23.38 -6.26
N VAL A 123 5.37 -22.69 -6.43
CA VAL A 123 6.04 -22.47 -7.70
C VAL A 123 7.16 -23.49 -7.81
N HIS A 124 7.02 -24.44 -8.73
CA HIS A 124 7.99 -25.50 -8.97
C HIS A 124 8.87 -25.08 -10.15
N PHE A 125 10.19 -25.00 -9.95
CA PHE A 125 11.16 -24.64 -10.98
C PHE A 125 11.74 -25.89 -11.65
N LEU A 126 12.24 -25.77 -12.87
CA LEU A 126 12.83 -26.90 -13.60
C LEU A 126 14.02 -27.56 -12.88
N SER A 127 14.73 -26.84 -12.00
CA SER A 127 15.78 -27.42 -11.17
C SER A 127 15.28 -28.36 -10.07
N GLY A 128 13.96 -28.39 -9.83
CA GLY A 128 13.34 -29.06 -8.68
C GLY A 128 13.20 -28.17 -7.44
N LYS A 129 13.66 -26.91 -7.47
CA LYS A 129 13.38 -25.95 -6.40
C LYS A 129 11.87 -25.68 -6.29
N VAL A 130 11.40 -25.44 -5.08
CA VAL A 130 10.00 -25.10 -4.80
C VAL A 130 9.93 -23.86 -3.93
N GLN A 131 9.26 -22.81 -4.42
CA GLN A 131 8.90 -21.65 -3.64
C GLN A 131 7.45 -21.78 -3.17
N LYS A 132 7.17 -21.51 -1.89
CA LYS A 132 5.84 -21.69 -1.29
C LYS A 132 5.30 -20.39 -0.71
N LYS A 133 4.02 -20.08 -1.01
CA LYS A 133 3.27 -18.98 -0.42
C LYS A 133 1.95 -19.47 0.18
N ILE A 134 1.66 -19.05 1.40
CA ILE A 134 0.40 -19.34 2.09
C ILE A 134 -0.46 -18.07 2.13
N PHE A 135 -1.66 -18.16 1.59
CA PHE A 135 -2.70 -17.14 1.64
C PHE A 135 -3.72 -17.47 2.74
N GLN A 136 -4.11 -16.46 3.51
CA GLN A 136 -5.01 -16.56 4.66
C GLN A 136 -6.37 -15.93 4.34
N GLY A 137 -7.44 -16.52 4.88
CA GLY A 137 -8.76 -15.88 4.90
C GLY A 137 -8.79 -14.66 5.81
N GLY A 138 -9.71 -13.73 5.53
CA GLY A 138 -9.83 -12.45 6.23
C GLY A 138 -8.65 -11.47 6.02
N ARG A 139 -7.55 -11.93 5.41
CA ARG A 139 -6.40 -11.12 5.03
C ARG A 139 -6.22 -11.07 3.51
N ASP A 140 -6.00 -12.21 2.88
CA ASP A 140 -5.73 -12.30 1.44
C ASP A 140 -7.00 -12.68 0.67
N PHE A 141 -7.84 -13.51 1.28
CA PHE A 141 -9.13 -13.96 0.74
C PHE A 141 -10.30 -13.29 1.47
N ALA A 142 -11.35 -12.94 0.71
CA ALA A 142 -12.61 -12.44 1.25
C ALA A 142 -13.78 -13.41 0.99
N ASP A 143 -14.92 -13.16 1.63
CA ASP A 143 -16.16 -13.85 1.27
C ASP A 143 -16.62 -13.43 -0.13
N TYR A 144 -16.97 -14.43 -0.95
CA TYR A 144 -17.47 -14.18 -2.31
C TYR A 144 -18.78 -13.39 -2.34
N ASN A 145 -19.59 -13.46 -1.27
CA ASN A 145 -20.92 -12.89 -1.16
C ASN A 145 -21.02 -11.71 -0.16
N GLY A 146 -19.88 -11.18 0.29
CA GLY A 146 -19.81 -10.05 1.22
C GLY A 146 -19.42 -8.72 0.56
N THR A 147 -19.49 -7.66 1.35
CA THR A 147 -18.90 -6.33 1.04
C THR A 147 -17.60 -6.06 1.82
N GLY A 148 -17.19 -7.01 2.67
CA GLY A 148 -15.97 -6.90 3.47
C GLY A 148 -14.73 -6.83 2.59
N ASP A 149 -13.88 -5.83 2.87
CA ASP A 149 -12.59 -5.66 2.23
C ASP A 149 -11.51 -6.38 3.06
N VAL A 150 -10.48 -6.90 2.39
CA VAL A 150 -9.36 -7.58 3.06
C VAL A 150 -8.02 -7.00 2.58
N PRO A 151 -7.06 -6.76 3.48
CA PRO A 151 -5.88 -5.92 3.19
C PRO A 151 -4.87 -6.53 2.21
N GLY A 152 -4.85 -7.85 2.07
CA GLY A 152 -3.89 -8.62 1.26
C GLY A 152 -4.30 -8.83 -0.19
N SER A 153 -5.47 -8.35 -0.60
CA SER A 153 -5.93 -8.38 -2.00
C SER A 153 -6.72 -7.11 -2.33
N LYS A 154 -6.94 -6.84 -3.62
CA LYS A 154 -7.67 -5.66 -4.09
C LYS A 154 -9.00 -6.05 -4.70
N SER A 155 -10.02 -5.23 -4.50
CA SER A 155 -11.32 -5.46 -5.13
C SER A 155 -11.21 -5.51 -6.66
N ALA A 156 -11.90 -6.48 -7.26
CA ALA A 156 -12.15 -6.61 -8.69
C ALA A 156 -13.65 -6.78 -8.96
N ARG A 157 -14.50 -6.28 -8.06
CA ARG A 157 -15.96 -6.43 -8.09
C ARG A 157 -16.58 -5.93 -9.40
N GLN A 158 -15.99 -4.93 -10.05
CA GLN A 158 -16.44 -4.39 -11.33
C GLN A 158 -16.51 -5.44 -12.46
N LEU A 159 -15.87 -6.60 -12.29
CA LEU A 159 -15.95 -7.71 -13.24
C LEU A 159 -17.23 -8.56 -13.09
N LEU A 160 -18.02 -8.35 -12.04
CA LEU A 160 -19.25 -9.07 -11.76
C LEU A 160 -20.48 -8.18 -11.96
N THR A 161 -21.62 -8.82 -12.18
CA THR A 161 -22.95 -8.19 -12.20
C THR A 161 -23.70 -8.43 -10.90
N GLY A 162 -24.58 -7.50 -10.56
CA GLY A 162 -25.45 -7.61 -9.39
C GLY A 162 -24.80 -7.20 -8.06
N GLU A 163 -25.65 -7.02 -7.06
CA GLU A 163 -25.24 -6.58 -5.73
C GLU A 163 -24.78 -7.72 -4.83
N GLY A 164 -23.72 -7.46 -4.04
CA GLY A 164 -23.27 -8.36 -2.98
C GLY A 164 -22.44 -9.55 -3.46
N ARG A 165 -21.79 -9.47 -4.63
CA ARG A 165 -20.74 -10.42 -5.04
C ARG A 165 -19.43 -9.70 -5.22
N GLN A 166 -18.32 -10.38 -4.95
CA GLN A 166 -17.00 -9.85 -5.24
C GLN A 166 -16.05 -10.96 -5.72
N VAL A 167 -15.10 -10.53 -6.54
CA VAL A 167 -13.83 -11.21 -6.78
C VAL A 167 -12.73 -10.20 -6.48
N ARG A 168 -11.52 -10.70 -6.24
CA ARG A 168 -10.38 -9.88 -5.85
C ARG A 168 -9.15 -10.27 -6.66
N THR A 169 -8.17 -9.39 -6.70
CA THR A 169 -6.85 -9.68 -7.26
C THR A 169 -5.77 -9.64 -6.19
N LEU A 170 -4.85 -10.59 -6.21
CA LEU A 170 -3.64 -10.59 -5.39
C LEU A 170 -2.46 -11.10 -6.21
N TRP A 171 -1.24 -11.00 -5.67
CA TRP A 171 -0.06 -11.48 -6.36
C TRP A 171 1.00 -12.02 -5.38
N MET A 172 1.95 -12.77 -5.91
CA MET A 172 3.16 -13.17 -5.19
C MET A 172 4.41 -12.95 -6.04
N PRO A 173 5.54 -12.55 -5.42
CA PRO A 173 6.82 -12.48 -6.12
C PRO A 173 7.29 -13.89 -6.47
N VAL A 174 8.03 -14.00 -7.57
CA VAL A 174 8.85 -15.18 -7.88
C VAL A 174 10.28 -14.89 -7.41
N GLU A 175 10.82 -15.77 -6.59
CA GLU A 175 12.11 -15.59 -5.90
C GLU A 175 13.32 -16.10 -6.70
N SER A 176 13.09 -16.64 -7.89
CA SER A 176 14.11 -17.16 -8.79
C SER A 176 13.88 -16.69 -10.21
N ASP A 177 14.97 -16.52 -10.94
CA ASP A 177 15.04 -16.26 -12.39
C ASP A 177 14.97 -17.54 -13.24
N GLU A 178 14.83 -18.71 -12.61
CA GLU A 178 14.68 -19.98 -13.31
C GLU A 178 13.31 -20.11 -13.99
N ILE A 179 13.26 -20.94 -15.03
CA ILE A 179 12.01 -21.32 -15.67
C ILE A 179 11.14 -22.06 -14.65
N ILE A 180 9.92 -21.56 -14.48
CA ILE A 180 8.88 -22.23 -13.70
C ILE A 180 8.35 -23.39 -14.55
N ASP A 181 8.45 -24.60 -14.02
CA ASP A 181 7.83 -25.79 -14.60
C ASP A 181 6.30 -25.68 -14.48
N LYS A 182 5.83 -25.56 -13.24
CA LYS A 182 4.40 -25.52 -12.91
C LYS A 182 4.09 -24.71 -11.65
N LEU A 183 2.87 -24.20 -11.61
CA LEU A 183 2.23 -23.64 -10.43
C LEU A 183 1.27 -24.68 -9.86
N VAL A 184 1.42 -24.97 -8.57
CA VAL A 184 0.54 -25.87 -7.84
C VAL A 184 -0.31 -25.04 -6.89
N LEU A 185 -1.63 -25.19 -6.97
CA LEU A 185 -2.56 -24.59 -6.01
C LEU A 185 -3.17 -25.70 -5.18
N SER A 186 -3.13 -25.54 -3.85
CA SER A 186 -3.70 -26.51 -2.92
C SER A 186 -4.41 -25.85 -1.74
N SER A 187 -5.36 -26.58 -1.14
CA SER A 187 -6.02 -26.18 0.09
C SER A 187 -5.59 -27.06 1.25
N ALA A 188 -5.69 -26.52 2.47
CA ALA A 188 -5.49 -27.27 3.71
C ALA A 188 -6.80 -27.89 4.23
N ASP A 189 -7.84 -27.98 3.39
CA ASP A 189 -9.19 -28.47 3.72
C ASP A 189 -9.81 -27.80 4.96
N THR A 190 -9.60 -26.48 5.09
CA THR A 190 -10.13 -25.66 6.18
C THR A 190 -11.63 -25.38 5.99
N GLU A 191 -12.21 -24.56 6.86
CA GLU A 191 -13.53 -23.97 6.67
C GLU A 191 -13.66 -23.08 5.42
N ILE A 192 -12.56 -22.75 4.75
CA ILE A 192 -12.55 -21.91 3.54
C ILE A 192 -12.51 -22.81 2.31
N ALA A 193 -13.42 -22.58 1.37
CA ALA A 193 -13.32 -23.14 0.02
C ALA A 193 -12.74 -22.06 -0.93
N PRO A 194 -11.42 -22.05 -1.20
CA PRO A 194 -10.79 -20.98 -1.96
C PRO A 194 -11.11 -21.08 -3.45
N THR A 195 -11.29 -19.93 -4.08
CA THR A 195 -11.66 -19.81 -5.50
C THR A 195 -10.66 -18.96 -6.27
N THR A 196 -10.11 -19.56 -7.32
CA THR A 196 -9.26 -18.89 -8.33
C THR A 196 -9.98 -18.92 -9.68
N VAL A 197 -10.09 -17.76 -10.31
CA VAL A 197 -10.77 -17.55 -11.58
C VAL A 197 -9.77 -17.57 -12.73
N ALA A 198 -8.66 -16.84 -12.58
CA ALA A 198 -7.61 -16.75 -13.59
C ALA A 198 -6.25 -16.52 -12.94
N VAL A 199 -5.19 -16.91 -13.64
CA VAL A 199 -3.80 -16.66 -13.24
C VAL A 199 -3.05 -16.02 -14.40
N THR A 200 -2.30 -14.97 -14.09
CA THR A 200 -1.46 -14.24 -15.06
C THR A 200 -0.04 -14.14 -14.49
N ILE A 201 0.96 -14.51 -15.27
CA ILE A 201 2.36 -14.27 -14.90
C ILE A 201 2.86 -12.97 -15.54
N GLU A 202 3.72 -12.25 -14.82
CA GLU A 202 4.39 -11.04 -15.33
C GLU A 202 5.83 -11.40 -15.69
N ILE A 203 6.16 -11.29 -16.97
CA ILE A 203 7.46 -11.61 -17.58
C ILE A 203 8.18 -10.29 -17.85
N GLY A 204 9.14 -9.94 -17.02
CA GLY A 204 9.85 -8.67 -17.11
C GLY A 204 9.00 -7.51 -16.57
N GLY A 205 9.39 -6.98 -15.42
CA GLY A 205 8.76 -5.84 -14.75
C GLY A 205 9.73 -5.24 -13.72
N PRO A 206 9.37 -4.14 -13.04
CA PRO A 206 10.20 -3.60 -11.97
C PRO A 206 10.49 -4.70 -10.91
N PRO A 207 11.67 -4.68 -10.25
CA PRO A 207 12.06 -5.69 -9.28
C PRO A 207 10.95 -5.95 -8.26
N ASN A 208 10.86 -7.20 -7.79
CA ASN A 208 10.01 -7.47 -6.65
C ASN A 208 10.46 -6.62 -5.47
N PRO A 209 9.52 -6.05 -4.68
CA PRO A 209 9.85 -5.47 -3.39
C PRO A 209 10.69 -6.49 -2.60
N PRO A 210 11.70 -6.05 -1.81
CA PRO A 210 12.53 -6.96 -1.04
C PRO A 210 11.65 -7.95 -0.28
N ALA A 211 12.01 -9.24 -0.29
CA ALA A 211 11.28 -10.28 0.42
C ALA A 211 11.16 -9.90 1.89
N GLY A 212 10.02 -9.31 2.28
CA GLY A 212 9.70 -9.08 3.67
C GLY A 212 9.73 -10.43 4.34
N LYS A 213 10.63 -10.62 5.33
CA LYS A 213 10.70 -11.83 6.15
C LYS A 213 9.35 -12.00 6.85
N GLY A 214 8.44 -12.70 6.18
CA GLY A 214 7.10 -13.02 6.63
C GLY A 214 7.15 -14.10 7.69
N GLY A 215 7.77 -13.80 8.82
CA GLY A 215 7.53 -14.52 10.06
C GLY A 215 6.13 -14.18 10.56
N LYS A 216 5.36 -15.20 10.94
CA LYS A 216 4.11 -15.04 11.68
C LYS A 216 4.32 -14.09 12.86
N LYS A 217 3.79 -12.87 12.77
CA LYS A 217 3.23 -12.18 13.92
C LYS A 217 1.80 -11.81 13.53
N LYS A 218 0.83 -12.28 14.32
CA LYS A 218 -0.42 -11.52 14.53
C LYS A 218 0.02 -10.07 14.71
N GLY A 219 -0.55 -9.12 13.98
CA GLY A 219 -0.15 -7.71 14.04
C GLY A 219 -0.21 -7.19 15.48
N LYS A 220 0.90 -7.33 16.20
CA LYS A 220 1.25 -6.48 17.31
C LYS A 220 2.04 -5.36 16.67
N ALA A 221 1.55 -4.13 16.81
CA ALA A 221 2.34 -2.93 16.58
C ALA A 221 3.75 -3.14 17.13
N ASN A 222 4.76 -2.93 16.29
CA ASN A 222 6.19 -3.17 16.51
C ASN A 222 6.61 -3.25 17.99
N ASP A 223 7.33 -4.35 18.34
CA ASP A 223 8.06 -4.52 19.60
C ASP A 223 9.39 -3.72 19.58
N GLY A 224 9.37 -2.46 19.13
CA GLY A 224 10.47 -1.52 19.33
C GLY A 224 10.29 -0.78 20.66
N PRO A 225 11.35 -0.43 21.40
CA PRO A 225 11.20 0.19 22.69
C PRO A 225 10.68 1.60 22.47
N SER A 226 9.61 1.99 23.14
CA SER A 226 9.48 3.40 23.43
C SER A 226 8.45 3.59 24.53
N ASP A 227 8.95 4.09 25.64
CA ASP A 227 8.22 4.73 26.73
C ASP A 227 7.56 6.05 26.24
N LEU A 228 7.34 6.21 24.93
CA LEU A 228 6.97 7.46 24.27
C LEU A 228 5.52 7.49 23.79
N LEU A 229 4.74 6.40 23.80
CA LEU A 229 3.41 6.38 23.15
C LEU A 229 2.40 5.38 23.77
N PRO A 230 1.21 5.81 24.24
CA PRO A 230 0.07 4.92 24.48
C PRO A 230 -0.50 4.43 23.14
N LYS A 231 -0.44 3.12 22.86
CA LYS A 231 -0.86 2.49 21.58
C LYS A 231 -2.37 2.57 21.29
N ASP A 232 -3.19 3.04 22.23
CA ASP A 232 -4.64 2.78 22.21
C ASP A 232 -5.52 3.96 21.74
N ASN A 233 -4.94 5.09 21.33
CA ASN A 233 -5.73 6.21 20.79
C ASN A 233 -5.06 6.91 19.59
N PRO A 234 -5.47 6.57 18.34
CA PRO A 234 -4.89 7.16 17.12
C PRO A 234 -5.13 8.67 16.98
N LYS A 235 -6.07 9.23 17.75
CA LYS A 235 -6.47 10.65 17.70
C LYS A 235 -6.11 11.41 18.98
N THR A 236 -5.21 10.85 19.80
CA THR A 236 -4.84 11.47 21.06
C THR A 236 -4.16 12.82 20.84
N THR A 237 -4.45 13.76 21.74
CA THR A 237 -3.75 15.05 21.89
C THR A 237 -3.05 15.14 23.25
N GLN A 238 -3.03 14.04 24.01
CA GLN A 238 -2.36 13.99 25.30
C GLN A 238 -0.85 14.09 25.12
N ALA A 239 -0.20 14.86 26.00
CA ALA A 239 1.25 14.92 26.04
C ALA A 239 1.83 13.53 26.31
N PHE A 240 2.97 13.24 25.70
CA PHE A 240 3.67 11.97 25.82
C PHE A 240 4.80 12.02 26.86
N GLY A 241 4.99 13.14 27.55
CA GLY A 241 6.01 13.30 28.57
C GLY A 241 7.42 13.28 27.98
N GLN A 242 7.58 13.75 26.75
CA GLN A 242 8.82 13.66 26.01
C GLN A 242 9.83 14.73 26.45
N ALA A 243 11.09 14.35 26.38
CA ALA A 243 12.22 15.27 26.51
C ALA A 243 13.36 14.80 25.60
N PHE A 244 14.14 15.76 25.12
CA PHE A 244 15.42 15.45 24.48
C PHE A 244 16.43 14.95 25.52
N ALA A 245 17.33 14.07 25.10
CA ALA A 245 18.44 13.65 25.93
C ALA A 245 19.42 14.82 26.19
N PRO A 246 20.32 14.74 27.19
CA PRO A 246 21.40 15.72 27.35
C PRO A 246 22.16 15.91 26.04
N ARG A 247 22.43 17.17 25.67
CA ARG A 247 22.95 17.50 24.34
C ARG A 247 24.32 16.87 24.11
N LYS A 248 24.46 16.15 23.00
CA LYS A 248 25.74 15.58 22.56
C LYS A 248 26.28 16.38 21.38
N ALA A 249 27.58 16.64 21.38
CA ALA A 249 28.24 17.36 20.29
C ALA A 249 28.03 16.59 18.96
N GLY A 250 27.64 17.31 17.91
CA GLY A 250 27.38 16.74 16.59
C GLY A 250 26.08 15.96 16.43
N GLN A 251 25.32 15.71 17.51
CA GLN A 251 24.01 15.06 17.43
C GLN A 251 22.90 16.11 17.32
N LEU A 252 22.14 16.06 16.22
CA LEU A 252 21.01 16.95 15.98
C LEU A 252 19.74 16.46 16.68
N ARG A 253 18.96 17.42 17.20
CA ARG A 253 17.66 17.16 17.83
C ARG A 253 16.51 17.35 16.84
N VAL A 254 15.66 16.34 16.70
CA VAL A 254 14.49 16.38 15.81
C VAL A 254 13.21 16.27 16.65
N LEU A 255 12.38 17.30 16.58
CA LEU A 255 11.04 17.25 17.16
C LEU A 255 10.05 16.78 16.09
N PHE A 256 9.40 15.66 16.35
CA PHE A 256 8.21 15.23 15.61
C PHE A 256 6.98 15.73 16.35
N ALA A 257 6.10 16.48 15.69
CA ALA A 257 4.82 16.86 16.29
C ALA A 257 3.65 16.69 15.35
N GLY A 258 2.48 16.38 15.91
CA GLY A 258 1.35 16.07 15.06
C GLY A 258 0.16 15.41 15.72
N ALA A 259 -1.04 15.86 15.38
CA ALA A 259 -2.27 15.22 15.84
C ALA A 259 -3.43 15.55 14.90
N GLY A 260 -4.52 14.82 15.08
CA GLY A 260 -5.81 15.09 14.45
C GLY A 260 -6.61 13.83 14.24
N SER A 261 -7.61 13.92 13.37
CA SER A 261 -8.64 12.89 13.24
C SER A 261 -8.49 12.00 12.00
N SER A 262 -7.65 12.40 11.03
CA SER A 262 -7.61 11.77 9.70
C SER A 262 -6.60 10.64 9.56
N HIS A 263 -5.60 10.57 10.44
CA HIS A 263 -4.54 9.56 10.39
C HIS A 263 -4.22 9.04 11.78
N ASN A 264 -3.53 7.91 11.87
CA ASN A 264 -2.95 7.42 13.12
C ASN A 264 -1.60 8.10 13.38
N PHE A 265 -1.64 9.37 13.81
CA PHE A 265 -0.44 10.17 14.06
C PHE A 265 0.54 9.52 15.04
N PRO A 266 0.09 8.95 16.18
CA PRO A 266 0.97 8.26 17.10
C PRO A 266 1.72 7.08 16.46
N ALA A 267 1.05 6.24 15.68
CA ALA A 267 1.68 5.04 15.12
C ALA A 267 2.69 5.37 14.01
N PHE A 268 2.35 6.32 13.14
CA PHE A 268 3.07 6.51 11.90
C PHE A 268 4.07 7.68 11.96
N PHE A 269 3.58 8.91 12.09
CA PHE A 269 4.44 10.10 12.09
C PHE A 269 5.25 10.24 13.39
N LEU A 270 4.60 10.08 14.55
CA LEU A 270 5.27 10.18 15.86
C LEU A 270 5.96 8.88 16.28
N GLY A 271 5.65 7.78 15.59
CA GLY A 271 6.18 6.45 15.85
C GLY A 271 7.16 6.03 14.76
N THR A 272 6.66 5.48 13.66
CA THR A 272 7.48 4.91 12.57
C THR A 272 8.51 5.89 11.99
N ASP A 273 8.11 7.12 11.68
CA ASP A 273 9.02 8.13 11.11
C ASP A 273 10.02 8.64 12.16
N ALA A 274 9.56 8.87 13.39
CA ALA A 274 10.40 9.25 14.52
C ALA A 274 11.45 8.17 14.84
N LEU A 275 11.08 6.89 14.79
CA LEU A 275 12.00 5.77 14.95
C LEU A 275 12.98 5.66 13.78
N THR A 276 12.53 5.96 12.57
CA THR A 276 13.41 6.03 11.38
C THR A 276 14.49 7.10 11.56
N ALA A 277 14.13 8.30 12.05
CA ALA A 277 15.10 9.33 12.39
C ALA A 277 16.01 8.90 13.56
N LYS A 278 15.46 8.32 14.62
CA LYS A 278 16.26 7.85 15.77
C LYS A 278 17.30 6.81 15.34
N ALA A 279 16.93 5.88 14.46
CA ALA A 279 17.84 4.89 13.90
C ALA A 279 18.95 5.52 13.03
N ALA A 280 18.69 6.67 12.42
CA ALA A 280 19.68 7.46 11.68
C ALA A 280 20.60 8.32 12.59
N GLY A 281 20.45 8.22 13.92
CA GLY A 281 21.36 8.83 14.90
C GLY A 281 20.88 10.16 15.48
N TYR A 282 19.67 10.62 15.15
CA TYR A 282 19.09 11.84 15.73
C TYR A 282 18.65 11.64 17.18
N ASP A 283 18.72 12.70 18.00
CA ASP A 283 18.04 12.77 19.30
C ASP A 283 16.58 13.19 19.06
N VAL A 284 15.63 12.32 19.37
CA VAL A 284 14.23 12.45 18.92
C VAL A 284 13.29 12.58 20.11
N ALA A 285 12.41 13.57 20.03
CA ALA A 285 11.22 13.70 20.87
C ALA A 285 9.99 13.76 19.96
N SER A 286 8.89 13.09 20.32
CA SER A 286 7.67 13.05 19.50
C SER A 286 6.38 13.28 20.29
N THR A 287 5.51 14.21 19.87
CA THR A 287 4.32 14.58 20.66
C THR A 287 3.11 15.02 19.83
N PRO A 288 1.87 14.71 20.23
CA PRO A 288 0.66 15.18 19.60
C PRO A 288 0.09 16.41 20.33
N ASN A 289 0.76 16.89 21.37
CA ASN A 289 0.26 17.93 22.25
C ASN A 289 0.93 19.27 21.93
N LEU A 290 0.12 20.31 21.75
CA LEU A 290 0.61 21.67 21.47
C LEU A 290 1.53 22.20 22.57
N LYS A 291 1.14 22.07 23.84
CA LYS A 291 1.91 22.64 24.96
C LYS A 291 3.31 22.02 25.05
N GLU A 292 3.38 20.70 24.92
CA GLU A 292 4.66 19.97 24.86
C GLU A 292 5.46 20.32 23.60
N THR A 293 4.79 20.47 22.45
CA THR A 293 5.42 20.95 21.20
C THR A 293 6.10 22.31 21.42
N LEU A 294 5.39 23.28 21.99
CA LEU A 294 5.90 24.64 22.26
C LEU A 294 7.08 24.64 23.26
N ALA A 295 7.11 23.70 24.21
CA ALA A 295 8.20 23.56 25.17
C ALA A 295 9.48 22.94 24.55
N LEU A 296 9.31 22.05 23.57
CA LEU A 296 10.41 21.34 22.93
C LEU A 296 10.98 22.06 21.70
N LEU A 297 10.16 22.83 20.98
CA LEU A 297 10.55 23.53 19.75
C LEU A 297 11.82 24.38 19.89
N PRO A 298 12.00 25.19 20.97
CA PRO A 298 13.21 25.99 21.17
C PRO A 298 14.50 25.15 21.26
N GLN A 299 14.38 23.90 21.72
CA GLN A 299 15.49 22.98 21.94
C GLN A 299 15.85 22.13 20.73
N ALA A 300 14.95 22.04 19.75
CA ALA A 300 15.13 21.23 18.54
C ALA A 300 15.99 21.95 17.49
N ASP A 301 16.70 21.18 16.67
CA ASP A 301 17.43 21.66 15.49
C ASP A 301 16.61 21.50 14.21
N LEU A 302 15.67 20.54 14.20
CA LEU A 302 14.72 20.28 13.12
C LEU A 302 13.30 20.11 13.65
N PHE A 303 12.32 20.51 12.84
CA PHE A 303 10.92 20.28 13.12
C PHE A 303 10.27 19.46 12.01
N VAL A 304 9.74 18.29 12.36
CA VAL A 304 8.95 17.44 11.46
C VAL A 304 7.51 17.48 11.93
N PHE A 305 6.61 17.91 11.06
CA PHE A 305 5.22 18.16 11.42
C PHE A 305 4.22 17.49 10.49
N SER A 306 3.22 16.83 11.07
CA SER A 306 2.03 16.36 10.38
C SER A 306 0.82 16.47 11.27
N GLY A 307 -0.18 17.26 10.91
CA GLY A 307 -1.37 17.37 11.75
C GLY A 307 -2.50 18.14 11.12
N ASN A 308 -3.72 17.74 11.45
CA ASN A 308 -4.95 18.44 11.08
C ASN A 308 -5.82 18.84 12.28
N HIS A 309 -5.32 18.67 13.51
CA HIS A 309 -6.03 19.13 14.71
C HIS A 309 -6.04 20.66 14.83
N GLY A 310 -7.15 21.22 15.32
CA GLY A 310 -7.34 22.67 15.49
C GLY A 310 -6.33 23.34 16.45
N GLN A 311 -5.72 22.59 17.37
CA GLN A 311 -4.69 23.12 18.29
C GLN A 311 -3.49 23.73 17.55
N PHE A 312 -3.17 23.24 16.35
CA PHE A 312 -2.06 23.75 15.54
C PHE A 312 -2.50 24.89 14.59
N GLY A 313 -3.79 25.24 14.57
CA GLY A 313 -4.29 26.45 13.89
C GLY A 313 -4.23 27.70 14.78
N THR A 314 -3.80 27.56 16.03
CA THR A 314 -3.81 28.64 17.04
C THR A 314 -2.70 29.67 16.78
N PRO A 315 -2.91 30.96 17.15
CA PRO A 315 -1.88 31.99 17.01
C PRO A 315 -0.55 31.61 17.67
N GLU A 316 -0.58 30.88 18.78
CA GLU A 316 0.60 30.43 19.51
C GLU A 316 1.46 29.47 18.69
N PHE A 317 0.85 28.45 18.07
CA PHE A 317 1.58 27.54 17.19
C PHE A 317 2.10 28.27 15.95
N GLN A 318 1.25 29.07 15.33
CA GLN A 318 1.56 29.80 14.10
C GLN A 318 2.73 30.79 14.32
N LYS A 319 2.80 31.41 15.50
CA LYS A 319 3.97 32.19 15.91
C LYS A 319 5.20 31.29 16.10
N ALA A 320 5.07 30.18 16.83
CA ALA A 320 6.20 29.32 17.16
C ALA A 320 6.88 28.69 15.93
N ILE A 321 6.13 28.23 14.93
CA ILE A 321 6.71 27.68 13.69
C ILE A 321 7.42 28.77 12.88
N ARG A 322 6.89 30.00 12.85
CA ARG A 322 7.55 31.15 12.20
C ARG A 322 8.82 31.57 12.93
N ASP A 323 8.81 31.61 14.26
CA ASP A 323 10.00 31.89 15.06
C ASP A 323 11.09 30.83 14.82
N PHE A 324 10.70 29.55 14.69
CA PHE A 324 11.62 28.46 14.37
C PHE A 324 12.25 28.61 12.98
N ALA A 325 11.43 28.97 11.99
CA ALA A 325 11.89 29.26 10.64
C ALA A 325 12.84 30.48 10.61
N ALA A 326 12.48 31.57 11.31
CA ALA A 326 13.30 32.78 11.42
C ALA A 326 14.65 32.53 12.12
N ALA A 327 14.72 31.52 12.99
CA ALA A 327 15.97 31.06 13.60
C ALA A 327 16.85 30.23 12.63
N GLY A 328 16.44 30.07 11.37
CA GLY A 328 17.17 29.33 10.34
C GLY A 328 17.14 27.81 10.52
N LYS A 329 16.17 27.29 11.26
CA LYS A 329 16.06 25.86 11.57
C LYS A 329 15.14 25.16 10.57
N GLY A 330 15.55 23.97 10.15
CA GLY A 330 14.91 23.22 9.06
C GLY A 330 13.55 22.64 9.41
N ILE A 331 12.60 22.71 8.47
CA ILE A 331 11.22 22.24 8.66
C ILE A 331 10.86 21.20 7.60
N ILE A 332 10.19 20.12 8.02
CA ILE A 332 9.62 19.11 7.12
C ILE A 332 8.14 18.95 7.43
N LEU A 333 7.30 19.11 6.41
CA LEU A 333 5.85 19.02 6.49
C LEU A 333 5.38 17.77 5.77
N LEU A 334 4.75 16.87 6.52
CA LEU A 334 4.33 15.57 6.02
C LEU A 334 2.82 15.50 5.88
N HIS A 335 2.38 14.97 4.75
CA HIS A 335 1.02 14.55 4.43
C HIS A 335 -0.06 15.55 4.91
N ALA A 336 -0.72 15.28 6.03
CA ALA A 336 -1.77 16.13 6.61
C ALA A 336 -1.34 17.59 6.78
N ALA A 337 -0.06 17.88 7.05
CA ALA A 337 0.44 19.25 7.15
C ALA A 337 0.43 20.03 5.82
N THR A 338 0.22 19.36 4.69
CA THR A 338 0.09 19.98 3.35
C THR A 338 -1.37 20.21 2.93
N TRP A 339 -2.32 19.77 3.75
CA TRP A 339 -3.74 20.02 3.55
C TRP A 339 -4.15 21.45 3.99
N TYR A 340 -5.24 21.99 3.44
CA TYR A 340 -5.83 23.23 3.94
C TYR A 340 -6.65 22.98 5.23
N ASN A 341 -5.95 22.82 6.36
CA ASN A 341 -6.57 22.46 7.65
C ASN A 341 -7.16 23.66 8.42
N TRP A 342 -6.62 24.86 8.22
CA TRP A 342 -6.92 26.03 9.03
C TRP A 342 -7.35 27.22 8.15
N PRO A 343 -7.97 28.26 8.75
CA PRO A 343 -8.37 29.45 8.01
C PRO A 343 -7.20 30.08 7.26
N LEU A 344 -7.45 30.60 6.05
CA LEU A 344 -6.42 31.13 5.16
C LEU A 344 -5.70 32.35 5.77
N GLU A 345 -6.35 33.06 6.69
CA GLU A 345 -5.84 34.20 7.43
C GLU A 345 -4.64 33.84 8.32
N THR A 346 -4.48 32.56 8.68
CA THR A 346 -3.28 32.06 9.37
C THR A 346 -2.02 32.16 8.52
N LYS A 347 -2.19 32.21 7.19
CA LYS A 347 -1.17 32.19 6.14
C LYS A 347 -0.27 30.95 6.13
N TYR A 348 -0.58 29.93 6.93
CA TYR A 348 0.27 28.74 7.05
C TYR A 348 0.53 28.05 5.71
N ASN A 349 -0.53 27.70 4.99
CA ASN A 349 -0.42 27.01 3.69
C ASN A 349 0.26 27.87 2.63
N GLU A 350 -0.01 29.17 2.65
CA GLU A 350 0.68 30.11 1.78
C GLU A 350 2.18 30.09 2.11
N GLU A 351 2.59 30.45 3.32
CA GLU A 351 3.99 30.63 3.69
C GLU A 351 4.82 29.35 3.62
N PHE A 352 4.32 28.25 4.16
CA PHE A 352 5.10 27.04 4.38
C PHE A 352 4.88 25.91 3.38
N VAL A 353 3.75 25.92 2.67
CA VAL A 353 3.35 24.84 1.75
C VAL A 353 3.32 25.31 0.29
N CYS A 354 3.28 26.63 0.03
CA CYS A 354 3.06 27.26 -1.29
C CYS A 354 1.70 26.92 -1.93
N GLY A 355 0.74 26.44 -1.15
CA GLY A 355 -0.52 25.90 -1.62
C GLY A 355 -1.07 24.83 -0.69
N GLY A 356 -1.72 23.82 -1.26
CA GLY A 356 -2.15 22.65 -0.51
C GLY A 356 -3.19 21.82 -1.24
N SER A 357 -3.85 20.92 -0.52
CA SER A 357 -4.95 20.13 -1.05
C SER A 357 -6.25 20.29 -0.27
N ARG A 358 -7.36 20.08 -0.99
CA ARG A 358 -8.73 19.94 -0.45
C ARG A 358 -9.41 18.65 -0.87
N ASN A 359 -8.78 17.88 -1.76
CA ASN A 359 -9.33 16.67 -2.34
C ASN A 359 -8.18 15.69 -2.62
N HIS A 360 -8.46 14.41 -2.51
CA HIS A 360 -7.49 13.37 -2.82
C HIS A 360 -8.16 12.23 -3.60
N GLY A 361 -7.34 11.47 -4.31
CA GLY A 361 -7.67 10.10 -4.65
C GLY A 361 -7.20 9.14 -3.55
N HIS A 362 -7.46 7.84 -3.71
CA HIS A 362 -6.87 6.80 -2.88
C HIS A 362 -6.73 5.53 -3.72
N SER A 363 -5.52 5.22 -4.16
CA SER A 363 -5.20 3.98 -4.86
C SER A 363 -3.69 3.79 -4.97
N ASP A 364 -3.25 2.82 -5.77
CA ASP A 364 -1.86 2.79 -6.22
C ASP A 364 -1.63 3.85 -7.29
N PHE A 365 -0.55 4.60 -7.13
CA PHE A 365 -0.10 5.54 -8.17
C PHE A 365 1.42 5.56 -8.27
N THR A 366 1.90 5.92 -9.45
CA THR A 366 3.32 6.08 -9.72
C THR A 366 3.77 7.45 -9.27
N PHE A 367 4.71 7.49 -8.33
CA PHE A 367 5.53 8.67 -8.08
C PHE A 367 6.64 8.75 -9.12
N THR A 368 6.88 9.95 -9.65
CA THR A 368 7.94 10.22 -10.64
C THR A 368 8.85 11.33 -10.13
N VAL A 369 10.16 11.05 -10.06
CA VAL A 369 11.19 12.03 -9.73
C VAL A 369 11.38 13.00 -10.88
N THR A 370 11.28 14.31 -10.61
CA THR A 370 11.46 15.37 -11.62
C THR A 370 12.84 16.04 -11.54
N LYS A 371 13.54 15.90 -10.40
CA LYS A 371 14.86 16.49 -10.14
C LYS A 371 15.81 15.44 -9.53
N PRO A 372 16.31 14.48 -10.33
CA PRO A 372 17.10 13.35 -9.81
C PRO A 372 18.41 13.78 -9.12
N GLU A 373 19.00 14.90 -9.55
CA GLU A 373 20.24 15.43 -8.96
C GLU A 373 20.03 16.16 -7.62
N HIS A 374 18.78 16.45 -7.25
CA HIS A 374 18.52 17.15 -5.99
C HIS A 374 18.86 16.22 -4.80
N PRO A 375 19.56 16.68 -3.74
CA PRO A 375 19.99 15.81 -2.65
C PRO A 375 18.87 15.00 -1.97
N ILE A 376 17.66 15.56 -1.90
CA ILE A 376 16.46 14.85 -1.40
C ILE A 376 16.13 13.59 -2.21
N MET A 377 16.46 13.56 -3.50
CA MET A 377 16.18 12.45 -4.42
C MET A 377 17.31 11.42 -4.50
N LYS A 378 18.42 11.64 -3.78
CA LYS A 378 19.56 10.70 -3.79
C LYS A 378 19.13 9.30 -3.33
N GLY A 379 19.29 8.30 -4.19
CA GLY A 379 18.92 6.91 -3.89
C GLY A 379 17.41 6.64 -3.91
N VAL A 380 16.59 7.65 -4.23
CA VAL A 380 15.16 7.45 -4.51
C VAL A 380 15.04 6.95 -5.95
N PRO A 381 14.31 5.85 -6.22
CA PRO A 381 14.09 5.39 -7.59
C PRO A 381 13.46 6.47 -8.46
N ALA A 382 13.87 6.55 -9.74
CA ALA A 382 13.32 7.53 -10.69
C ALA A 382 11.80 7.47 -10.78
N THR A 383 11.23 6.27 -10.64
CA THR A 383 9.80 6.04 -10.42
C THR A 383 9.59 4.94 -9.39
N PHE A 384 8.51 5.03 -8.61
CA PHE A 384 8.04 3.95 -7.74
C PHE A 384 6.52 3.97 -7.60
N VAL A 385 5.91 2.83 -7.31
CA VAL A 385 4.48 2.72 -7.07
C VAL A 385 4.23 2.69 -5.56
N ILE A 386 3.29 3.51 -5.11
CA ILE A 386 2.88 3.58 -3.71
C ILE A 386 1.35 3.54 -3.62
N ASN A 387 0.82 2.82 -2.64
CA ASN A 387 -0.61 2.82 -2.30
C ASN A 387 -0.81 3.85 -1.19
N ASP A 388 -1.49 4.95 -1.48
CA ASP A 388 -1.59 6.11 -0.59
C ASP A 388 -2.82 6.97 -0.96
N GLU A 389 -3.07 8.01 -0.18
CA GLU A 389 -3.92 9.13 -0.60
C GLU A 389 -3.15 10.05 -1.56
N SER A 390 -3.55 10.03 -2.83
CA SER A 390 -3.02 10.93 -3.85
C SER A 390 -3.61 12.32 -3.67
N TYR A 391 -2.98 13.17 -2.84
CA TYR A 391 -3.41 14.56 -2.64
C TYR A 391 -3.34 15.34 -3.96
N ASN A 392 -4.45 15.99 -4.32
CA ASN A 392 -4.49 16.92 -5.44
C ASN A 392 -3.89 18.24 -4.98
N ILE A 393 -2.56 18.31 -4.91
CA ILE A 393 -1.84 19.52 -4.50
C ILE A 393 -1.99 20.59 -5.59
N GLU A 394 -2.52 21.74 -5.18
CA GLU A 394 -2.61 22.94 -5.99
C GLU A 394 -1.69 24.00 -5.40
N LEU A 395 -0.62 24.33 -6.15
CA LEU A 395 0.33 25.36 -5.76
C LEU A 395 -0.25 26.73 -6.14
N THR A 396 -0.66 27.51 -5.14
CA THR A 396 -1.11 28.89 -5.34
C THR A 396 0.07 29.86 -5.48
N ARG A 397 1.27 29.44 -5.09
CA ARG A 397 2.53 30.18 -5.26
C ARG A 397 3.61 29.29 -5.91
N PRO A 398 3.44 28.88 -7.18
CA PRO A 398 4.33 27.91 -7.82
C PRO A 398 5.78 28.39 -7.95
N GLU A 399 6.03 29.69 -8.07
CA GLU A 399 7.37 30.28 -8.13
C GLU A 399 8.15 30.11 -6.81
N GLY A 400 7.42 29.93 -5.71
CA GLY A 400 7.94 29.66 -4.38
C GLY A 400 8.21 28.18 -4.11
N ALA A 401 7.86 27.27 -5.03
CA ALA A 401 8.03 25.83 -4.86
C ALA A 401 8.98 25.25 -5.91
N GLU A 402 9.91 24.39 -5.48
CA GLU A 402 10.69 23.54 -6.40
C GLU A 402 10.17 22.11 -6.32
N VAL A 403 9.43 21.69 -7.35
CA VAL A 403 8.85 20.35 -7.42
C VAL A 403 9.94 19.32 -7.74
N LEU A 404 10.15 18.39 -6.82
CA LEU A 404 11.15 17.33 -6.91
C LEU A 404 10.57 15.98 -7.36
N GLY A 405 9.26 15.80 -7.16
CA GLY A 405 8.54 14.68 -7.76
C GLY A 405 7.02 14.86 -7.78
N THR A 406 6.41 14.11 -8.68
CA THR A 406 5.01 14.26 -9.09
C THR A 406 4.27 12.94 -9.09
N ILE A 407 2.94 13.03 -9.09
CA ILE A 407 2.01 11.89 -9.15
C ILE A 407 0.90 12.19 -10.17
N PRO A 408 0.27 11.17 -10.76
CA PRO A 408 -0.89 11.37 -11.62
C PRO A 408 -2.13 11.75 -10.80
N ARG A 409 -2.96 12.65 -11.33
CA ARG A 409 -4.31 12.92 -10.81
C ARG A 409 -5.18 11.70 -11.05
N GLN A 410 -5.69 11.12 -9.97
CA GLN A 410 -6.49 9.89 -10.05
C GLN A 410 -7.91 10.11 -10.57
N THR A 411 -8.44 11.33 -10.43
CA THR A 411 -9.74 11.73 -10.98
C THR A 411 -9.53 12.88 -11.97
N PRO A 412 -9.16 12.58 -13.23
CA PRO A 412 -8.98 13.61 -14.25
C PRO A 412 -10.25 14.44 -14.41
N LYS A 413 -10.08 15.75 -14.56
CA LYS A 413 -11.16 16.69 -14.80
C LYS A 413 -10.71 17.71 -15.83
N GLU A 414 -11.57 18.00 -16.78
CA GLU A 414 -11.30 19.01 -17.81
C GLU A 414 -10.94 20.35 -17.16
N GLY A 415 -9.92 21.01 -17.70
CA GLY A 415 -9.39 22.28 -17.18
C GLY A 415 -8.44 22.16 -15.97
N LEU A 416 -8.18 20.96 -15.44
CA LEU A 416 -7.21 20.74 -14.36
C LEU A 416 -5.98 19.96 -14.84
N SER A 417 -4.83 20.18 -14.18
CA SER A 417 -3.61 19.41 -14.46
C SER A 417 -3.77 17.93 -14.08
N ASN A 418 -3.30 17.05 -14.96
CA ASN A 418 -3.26 15.60 -14.73
C ASN A 418 -2.00 15.13 -13.98
N ILE A 419 -1.01 16.01 -13.81
CA ILE A 419 0.21 15.74 -13.05
C ILE A 419 0.30 16.73 -11.89
N LEU A 420 0.49 16.20 -10.69
CA LEU A 420 0.38 16.93 -9.44
C LEU A 420 1.72 16.88 -8.69
N PRO A 421 2.13 17.98 -8.05
CA PRO A 421 3.25 17.94 -7.11
C PRO A 421 2.97 16.96 -5.96
N SER A 422 4.00 16.23 -5.53
CA SER A 422 3.90 15.32 -4.38
C SER A 422 5.07 15.48 -3.41
N VAL A 423 6.26 15.83 -3.91
CA VAL A 423 7.39 16.26 -3.08
C VAL A 423 7.97 17.55 -3.65
N TRP A 424 8.12 18.57 -2.81
CA TRP A 424 8.70 19.85 -3.20
C TRP A 424 9.41 20.54 -2.05
N THR A 425 10.34 21.43 -2.37
CA THR A 425 10.91 22.38 -1.40
C THR A 425 10.19 23.71 -1.50
N VAL A 426 10.19 24.48 -0.42
CA VAL A 426 9.62 25.83 -0.37
C VAL A 426 10.74 26.85 -0.20
N LYS A 427 10.74 27.87 -1.06
CA LYS A 427 11.60 29.06 -0.97
C LYS A 427 11.14 29.93 0.19
N TYR A 428 11.53 29.53 1.40
CA TYR A 428 11.28 30.29 2.62
C TYR A 428 12.52 31.12 2.97
N PRO A 429 12.40 32.42 3.26
CA PRO A 429 13.55 33.25 3.61
C PRO A 429 14.30 32.71 4.84
N GLY A 430 15.60 32.46 4.69
CA GLY A 430 16.49 32.12 5.80
C GLY A 430 16.43 30.67 6.32
N THR A 431 15.52 29.83 5.82
CA THR A 431 15.47 28.41 6.20
C THR A 431 15.06 27.49 5.04
N LYS A 432 15.31 26.20 5.21
CA LYS A 432 14.90 25.15 4.29
C LYS A 432 13.61 24.50 4.78
N VAL A 433 12.63 24.42 3.90
CA VAL A 433 11.35 23.77 4.14
C VAL A 433 11.09 22.72 3.06
N VAL A 434 10.72 21.51 3.47
CA VAL A 434 10.35 20.41 2.57
C VAL A 434 8.91 20.00 2.83
N CYS A 435 8.15 19.81 1.78
CA CYS A 435 6.82 19.22 1.82
C CYS A 435 6.84 17.85 1.15
N ILE A 436 6.29 16.85 1.84
CA ILE A 436 6.05 15.50 1.32
C ILE A 436 4.57 15.21 1.49
N ALA A 437 3.82 15.18 0.39
CA ALA A 437 2.38 14.92 0.41
C ALA A 437 2.03 13.42 0.54
N LEU A 438 3.01 12.51 0.43
CA LEU A 438 2.83 11.08 0.73
C LEU A 438 2.76 10.85 2.24
N GLY A 439 2.08 9.78 2.69
CA GLY A 439 2.10 9.33 4.09
C GLY A 439 0.74 9.10 4.74
N HIS A 440 -0.25 8.50 4.07
CA HIS A 440 -1.56 8.26 4.69
C HIS A 440 -1.53 7.20 5.80
N ASP A 441 -0.89 6.05 5.55
CA ASP A 441 -0.91 4.88 6.42
C ASP A 441 0.39 4.06 6.41
N GLU A 442 0.39 2.95 7.14
CA GLU A 442 1.51 2.00 7.30
C GLU A 442 2.22 1.70 5.97
N LYS A 443 1.50 1.52 4.86
CA LYS A 443 2.09 1.15 3.58
C LYS A 443 3.02 2.24 3.06
N SER A 444 2.65 3.50 3.25
CA SER A 444 3.50 4.62 2.87
C SER A 444 4.69 4.77 3.80
N HIS A 445 4.45 4.73 5.11
CA HIS A 445 5.51 4.89 6.10
C HIS A 445 6.53 3.75 6.08
N ASP A 446 6.12 2.54 5.67
CA ASP A 446 7.03 1.42 5.46
C ASP A 446 7.68 1.35 4.08
N HIS A 447 7.23 2.17 3.12
CA HIS A 447 7.76 2.15 1.77
C HIS A 447 9.23 2.60 1.75
N PRO A 448 10.17 1.82 1.15
CA PRO A 448 11.59 2.15 1.18
C PRO A 448 11.91 3.53 0.57
N ALA A 449 11.24 3.89 -0.52
CA ALA A 449 11.44 5.21 -1.13
C ALA A 449 10.92 6.35 -0.23
N TYR A 450 9.86 6.14 0.54
CA TYR A 450 9.35 7.13 1.49
C TYR A 450 10.34 7.34 2.65
N LYS A 451 10.84 6.25 3.24
CA LYS A 451 11.89 6.31 4.28
C LYS A 451 13.14 7.03 3.76
N GLN A 452 13.56 6.75 2.52
CA GLN A 452 14.70 7.41 1.91
C GLN A 452 14.45 8.91 1.69
N LEU A 453 13.26 9.29 1.21
CA LEU A 453 12.87 10.70 1.09
C LEU A 453 12.95 11.41 2.44
N LEU A 454 12.34 10.85 3.50
CA LEU A 454 12.38 11.41 4.85
C LEU A 454 13.82 11.61 5.35
N LEU A 455 14.66 10.58 5.26
CA LEU A 455 16.06 10.65 5.70
C LEU A 455 16.88 11.67 4.92
N ASN A 456 16.69 11.75 3.60
CA ASN A 456 17.35 12.75 2.79
C ASN A 456 16.86 14.16 3.10
N SER A 457 15.56 14.34 3.39
CA SER A 457 14.99 15.62 3.81
C SER A 457 15.55 16.06 5.15
N LEU A 458 15.65 15.18 6.15
CA LEU A 458 16.28 15.47 7.45
C LEU A 458 17.73 15.95 7.28
N THR A 459 18.47 15.31 6.38
CA THR A 459 19.84 15.71 6.08
C THR A 459 19.90 17.05 5.33
N TRP A 460 19.06 17.23 4.31
CA TRP A 460 19.12 18.40 3.43
C TRP A 460 18.73 19.70 4.14
N VAL A 461 17.72 19.67 5.01
CA VAL A 461 17.26 20.88 5.72
C VAL A 461 18.26 21.38 6.77
N THR A 462 19.28 20.59 7.12
CA THR A 462 20.32 20.94 8.11
C THR A 462 21.65 21.34 7.48
N GLN A 463 21.83 21.10 6.19
CA GLN A 463 22.97 21.60 5.44
C GLN A 463 22.87 23.12 5.33
N LYS A 464 23.97 23.82 5.61
CA LYS A 464 24.07 25.28 5.43
C LYS A 464 24.54 25.63 4.04
#